data_AF-A0A1H4U188-F1
#
_entry.id   AF-A0A1H4U188-F1
#
_cell.length_a   1.000
_cell.length_b   1.000
_cell.length_c   1.000
_cell.angle_alpha   90.00
_cell.angle_beta   90.00
_cell.angle_gamma   90.00
#
_symmetry.space_group_name_H-M   'P 1'
#
loop_
_entity.id
_entity.type
_entity.pdbx_description
1 polymer ?
#
loop_
_entity_poly.entity_id
_entity_poly.type
_entity_poly.pdbx_seq_one_letter_code
_entity_poly.pdbx_strand_id
1 'polypeptide(L)'
;MLAFLLHPMVPFAADVVFLWWLFNQRGARPVAPKMDRSTARLGDLAADGSAKTSKPEKSVREVIERAGYRTYPQGTMMCMGYDSAGKKRFFTPDILLQRPFAVVEYDPAHWHGAPEKVAEDVMRNRFYARAGLKIIRVRIDGTQALGPNDVVIAESEFDAARDGAAVLRAIGRAREVPSNYWDNMAV
;
A
#
# COMPACT_ATOMS: atom_id res chain seq x y z
N MET A 1 -28.64 -33.77 -6.85
CA MET A 1 -27.86 -32.69 -6.20
C MET A 1 -27.08 -33.17 -4.98
N LEU A 2 -27.67 -33.94 -4.05
CA LEU A 2 -26.95 -34.52 -2.89
C LEU A 2 -25.73 -35.39 -3.26
N ALA A 3 -25.81 -36.18 -4.33
CA ALA A 3 -24.69 -37.03 -4.80
C ALA A 3 -23.45 -36.23 -5.24
N PHE A 4 -23.63 -34.99 -5.72
CA PHE A 4 -22.51 -34.11 -6.08
C PHE A 4 -21.81 -33.56 -4.84
N LEU A 5 -22.58 -33.18 -3.81
CA LEU A 5 -22.04 -32.66 -2.54
C LEU A 5 -21.33 -33.72 -1.70
N LEU A 6 -21.69 -35.00 -1.87
CA LEU A 6 -21.06 -36.15 -1.22
C LEU A 6 -19.86 -36.70 -2.01
N HIS A 7 -19.58 -36.15 -3.20
CA HIS A 7 -18.41 -36.55 -3.96
C HIS A 7 -17.16 -36.11 -3.18
N PRO A 8 -16.19 -37.01 -2.90
CA PRO A 8 -15.07 -36.74 -2.00
C PRO A 8 -14.18 -35.56 -2.44
N MET A 9 -14.24 -35.17 -3.72
CA MET A 9 -13.55 -33.99 -4.25
C MET A 9 -14.16 -32.65 -3.81
N VAL A 10 -15.44 -32.61 -3.45
CA VAL A 10 -16.12 -31.38 -3.01
C VAL A 10 -15.65 -30.91 -1.63
N PRO A 11 -15.63 -31.75 -0.57
CA PRO A 11 -15.05 -31.35 0.71
C PRO A 11 -13.55 -31.07 0.58
N PHE A 12 -12.81 -31.84 -0.22
CA PHE A 12 -11.39 -31.57 -0.47
C PHE A 12 -11.14 -30.20 -1.12
N ALA A 13 -11.91 -29.84 -2.15
CA ALA A 13 -11.80 -28.52 -2.77
C ALA A 13 -12.20 -27.39 -1.79
N ALA A 14 -13.23 -27.61 -0.98
CA ALA A 14 -13.63 -26.67 0.06
C ALA A 14 -12.54 -26.50 1.12
N ASP A 15 -11.89 -27.58 1.55
CA ASP A 15 -10.78 -27.56 2.50
C ASP A 15 -9.55 -26.86 1.92
N VAL A 16 -9.22 -27.08 0.65
CA VAL A 16 -8.13 -26.35 -0.03
C VAL A 16 -8.43 -24.86 -0.09
N VAL A 17 -9.66 -24.46 -0.44
CA VAL A 17 -10.08 -23.06 -0.45
C VAL A 17 -10.07 -22.48 0.97
N PHE A 18 -10.53 -23.23 1.97
CA PHE A 18 -10.55 -22.82 3.36
C PHE A 18 -9.15 -22.67 3.93
N LEU A 19 -8.25 -23.61 3.68
CA LEU A 19 -6.84 -23.55 4.07
C LEU A 19 -6.13 -22.40 3.36
N TRP A 20 -6.37 -22.20 2.06
CA TRP A 20 -5.84 -21.06 1.32
C TRP A 20 -6.34 -19.73 1.91
N TRP A 21 -7.64 -19.63 2.24
CA TRP A 21 -8.22 -18.48 2.91
C TRP A 21 -7.62 -18.25 4.31
N LEU A 22 -7.43 -19.31 5.10
CA LEU A 22 -6.87 -19.26 6.45
C LEU A 22 -5.37 -18.92 6.45
N PHE A 23 -4.61 -19.44 5.49
CA PHE A 23 -3.22 -19.05 5.26
C PHE A 23 -3.13 -17.59 4.83
N ASN A 24 -4.06 -17.12 3.99
CA ASN A 24 -4.16 -15.71 3.61
C ASN A 24 -4.58 -14.80 4.78
N GLN A 25 -5.28 -15.31 5.79
CA GLN A 25 -5.60 -14.60 7.04
C GLN A 25 -4.40 -14.45 7.98
N ARG A 26 -3.51 -15.46 8.04
CA ARG A 26 -2.35 -15.49 8.95
C ARG A 26 -1.19 -14.67 8.39
N GLY A 27 -1.14 -13.37 8.67
CA GLY A 27 0.02 -12.54 8.31
C GLY A 27 -0.12 -11.03 8.49
N ALA A 28 -1.31 -10.53 8.84
CA ALA A 28 -1.45 -9.11 9.15
C ALA A 28 -0.69 -8.80 10.45
N ARG A 29 0.23 -7.83 10.37
CA ARG A 29 0.86 -7.23 11.56
C ARG A 29 -0.22 -6.62 12.46
N PRO A 30 -0.14 -6.77 13.78
CA PRO A 30 -1.09 -6.17 14.71
C PRO A 30 -1.00 -4.64 14.64
N VAL A 31 -2.13 -3.97 14.88
CA VAL A 31 -2.22 -2.51 14.95
C VAL A 31 -2.50 -2.12 16.40
N ALA A 32 -1.57 -1.41 17.02
CA ALA A 32 -1.79 -0.86 18.36
C ALA A 32 -2.83 0.28 18.31
N PRO A 33 -3.60 0.53 19.38
CA PRO A 33 -4.48 1.68 19.43
C PRO A 33 -3.73 3.02 19.34
N LYS A 34 -2.52 3.09 19.90
CA LYS A 34 -1.65 4.27 19.93
C LYS A 34 -0.18 3.87 19.88
N MET A 35 0.63 4.66 19.20
CA MET A 35 2.07 4.44 19.06
C MET A 35 2.81 4.97 20.29
N ASP A 36 3.52 4.09 20.99
CA ASP A 36 4.58 4.54 21.91
C ASP A 36 5.83 4.89 21.11
N ARG A 37 5.98 6.18 20.83
CA ARG A 37 7.08 6.69 19.99
C ARG A 37 8.46 6.44 20.59
N SER A 38 8.58 6.26 21.90
CA SER A 38 9.87 6.02 22.55
C SER A 38 10.39 4.60 22.25
N THR A 39 9.51 3.60 22.31
CA THR A 39 9.84 2.18 22.14
C THR A 39 9.57 1.63 20.74
N ALA A 40 8.80 2.35 19.92
CA ALA A 40 8.43 1.93 18.56
C ALA A 40 9.64 1.51 17.71
N ARG A 41 9.49 0.38 17.03
CA ARG A 41 10.46 -0.22 16.11
C ARG A 41 9.98 -0.08 14.67
N LEU A 42 10.92 -0.23 13.73
CA LEU A 42 10.62 -0.19 12.30
C LEU A 42 9.50 -1.20 11.95
N GLY A 43 8.45 -0.71 11.30
CA GLY A 43 7.32 -1.51 10.85
C GLY A 43 6.25 -1.78 11.91
N ASP A 44 6.37 -1.22 13.12
CA ASP A 44 5.27 -1.19 14.10
C ASP A 44 4.13 -0.33 13.56
N LEU A 45 2.90 -0.76 13.82
CA LEU A 45 1.67 -0.11 13.35
C LEU A 45 0.83 0.40 14.51
N ALA A 46 0.20 1.56 14.33
CA ALA A 46 -0.81 2.06 15.24
C ALA A 46 -1.95 2.80 14.53
N ALA A 47 -3.13 2.84 15.15
CA ALA A 47 -4.33 3.49 14.64
C ALA A 47 -4.42 5.00 15.01
N ASP A 48 -3.29 5.64 15.31
CA ASP A 48 -3.19 7.03 15.79
C ASP A 48 -2.64 8.01 14.73
N GLY A 49 -2.70 7.63 13.45
CA GLY A 49 -2.31 8.46 12.33
C GLY A 49 -3.41 9.41 11.85
N SER A 50 -3.11 10.12 10.77
CA SER A 50 -4.08 11.03 10.15
C SER A 50 -5.21 10.25 9.46
N ALA A 51 -6.43 10.39 9.97
CA ALA A 51 -7.63 9.84 9.30
C ALA A 51 -8.15 10.73 8.15
N LYS A 52 -7.45 11.83 7.82
CA LYS A 52 -7.81 12.67 6.66
C LYS A 52 -7.67 11.82 5.39
N THR A 53 -8.62 11.99 4.50
CA THR A 53 -8.64 11.31 3.21
C THR A 53 -9.47 12.10 2.21
N SER A 54 -9.19 11.94 0.93
CA SER A 54 -9.93 12.56 -0.18
C SER A 54 -10.96 11.60 -0.81
N LYS A 55 -11.90 12.13 -1.60
CA LYS A 55 -12.84 11.26 -2.36
C LYS A 55 -12.12 10.33 -3.34
N PRO A 56 -11.08 10.77 -4.08
CA PRO A 56 -10.31 9.88 -4.95
C PRO A 56 -9.60 8.76 -4.20
N GLU A 57 -8.93 9.04 -3.07
CA GLU A 57 -8.29 8.00 -2.24
C GLU A 57 -9.29 6.92 -1.80
N LYS A 58 -10.49 7.34 -1.37
CA LYS A 58 -11.56 6.39 -1.03
C LYS A 58 -11.95 5.53 -2.23
N SER A 59 -12.06 6.13 -3.42
CA SER A 59 -12.37 5.39 -4.65
C SER A 59 -11.29 4.37 -4.99
N VAL A 60 -10.01 4.73 -4.88
CA VAL A 60 -8.88 3.80 -5.06
C VAL A 60 -8.96 2.67 -4.04
N ARG A 61 -9.17 2.98 -2.75
CA ARG A 61 -9.35 1.97 -1.69
C ARG A 61 -10.49 1.02 -1.98
N GLU A 62 -11.66 1.53 -2.39
CA GLU A 62 -12.82 0.72 -2.73
C GLU A 62 -12.55 -0.24 -3.90
N VAL A 63 -11.85 0.22 -4.94
CA VAL A 63 -11.43 -0.65 -6.06
C VAL A 63 -10.57 -1.80 -5.56
N ILE A 64 -9.59 -1.49 -4.71
CA ILE A 64 -8.65 -2.47 -4.15
C ILE A 64 -9.39 -3.49 -3.28
N GLU A 65 -10.25 -3.03 -2.37
CA GLU A 65 -10.99 -3.89 -1.44
C GLU A 65 -12.04 -4.74 -2.16
N ARG A 66 -12.75 -4.20 -3.15
CA ARG A 66 -13.69 -4.97 -4.00
C ARG A 66 -12.99 -6.08 -4.79
N ALA A 67 -11.72 -5.88 -5.15
CA ALA A 67 -10.91 -6.91 -5.80
C ALA A 67 -10.39 -7.98 -4.83
N GLY A 68 -10.73 -7.90 -3.53
CA GLY A 68 -10.41 -8.89 -2.51
C GLY A 68 -9.09 -8.65 -1.77
N TYR A 69 -8.38 -7.55 -2.05
CA TYR A 69 -7.21 -7.17 -1.28
C TYR A 69 -7.63 -6.61 0.08
N ARG A 70 -6.86 -6.97 1.12
CA ARG A 70 -7.11 -6.48 2.49
C ARG A 70 -6.26 -5.27 2.79
N THR A 71 -6.89 -4.24 3.31
CA THR A 71 -6.24 -3.01 3.75
C THR A 71 -6.18 -2.97 5.27
N TYR A 72 -5.26 -2.18 5.80
CA TYR A 72 -5.36 -1.69 7.17
C TYR A 72 -6.38 -0.54 7.24
N PRO A 73 -6.97 -0.29 8.42
CA PRO A 73 -7.86 0.84 8.62
C PRO A 73 -7.24 2.17 8.17
N GLN A 74 -8.06 3.08 7.65
CA GLN A 74 -7.62 4.44 7.33
C GLN A 74 -6.99 5.10 8.56
N GLY A 75 -5.90 5.84 8.37
CA GLY A 75 -5.18 6.46 9.47
C GLY A 75 -4.22 5.53 10.23
N THR A 76 -4.00 4.31 9.73
CA THR A 76 -2.92 3.46 10.26
C THR A 76 -1.56 4.12 9.99
N MET A 77 -0.83 4.45 11.05
CA MET A 77 0.53 4.96 11.02
C MET A 77 1.52 3.82 11.13
N MET A 78 2.68 3.97 10.49
CA MET A 78 3.82 3.07 10.62
C MET A 78 5.05 3.81 11.14
N CYS A 79 5.79 3.18 12.05
CA CYS A 79 7.13 3.62 12.42
C CYS A 79 8.13 3.25 11.32
N MET A 80 8.86 4.25 10.81
CA MET A 80 9.78 4.10 9.68
C MET A 80 11.24 3.97 10.13
N GLY A 81 11.47 3.81 11.44
CA GLY A 81 12.81 3.83 12.02
C GLY A 81 13.39 5.24 12.06
N TYR A 82 14.72 5.34 12.03
CA TYR A 82 15.45 6.60 12.18
C TYR A 82 15.90 7.14 10.82
N ASP A 83 15.83 8.46 10.66
CA ASP A 83 16.48 9.16 9.56
C ASP A 83 17.99 9.37 9.80
N SER A 84 18.67 9.99 8.83
CA SER A 84 20.10 10.29 8.92
C SER A 84 20.46 11.29 10.03
N ALA A 85 19.49 12.06 10.52
CA ALA A 85 19.66 12.98 11.65
C ALA A 85 19.36 12.30 13.00
N GLY A 86 19.11 10.99 13.03
CA GLY A 86 18.78 10.26 14.25
C GLY A 86 17.36 10.53 14.76
N LYS A 87 16.48 11.14 13.96
CA LYS A 87 15.08 11.37 14.31
C LYS A 87 14.22 10.18 13.88
N LYS A 88 13.43 9.64 14.82
CA LYS A 88 12.46 8.59 14.52
C LYS A 88 11.32 9.16 13.66
N ARG A 89 11.06 8.52 12.52
CA ARG A 89 10.04 8.93 11.54
C ARG A 89 8.82 8.04 11.62
N PHE A 90 7.67 8.65 11.36
CA PHE A 90 6.38 7.99 11.36
C PHE A 90 5.57 8.52 10.19
N PHE A 91 5.06 7.61 9.37
CA PHE A 91 4.24 7.99 8.21
C PHE A 91 2.85 7.36 8.31
N THR A 92 1.85 8.11 7.86
CA THR A 92 0.51 7.59 7.60
C THR A 92 0.38 7.49 6.08
N PRO A 93 0.50 6.29 5.50
CA PRO A 93 0.18 6.07 4.09
C PRO A 93 -1.31 6.27 3.82
N ASP A 94 -1.67 6.62 2.59
CA ASP A 94 -3.08 6.75 2.20
C ASP A 94 -3.79 5.38 2.30
N ILE A 95 -3.15 4.35 1.77
CA ILE A 95 -3.63 2.96 1.82
C ILE A 95 -2.46 2.03 2.13
N LEU A 96 -2.57 1.27 3.21
CA LEU A 96 -1.63 0.21 3.56
C LEU A 96 -2.30 -1.15 3.35
N LEU A 97 -1.66 -2.00 2.55
CA LEU A 97 -2.12 -3.36 2.27
C LEU A 97 -1.52 -4.36 3.25
N GLN A 98 -2.35 -5.31 3.69
CA GLN A 98 -1.90 -6.42 4.52
C GLN A 98 -1.16 -7.46 3.67
N ARG A 99 -1.71 -7.77 2.49
CA ARG A 99 -1.13 -8.70 1.52
C ARG A 99 -1.45 -8.27 0.09
N PRO A 100 -0.43 -8.11 -0.79
CA PRO A 100 0.99 -8.04 -0.43
C PRO A 100 1.24 -6.92 0.60
N PHE A 101 2.31 -7.02 1.40
CA PHE A 101 2.65 -5.94 2.32
C PHE A 101 3.17 -4.76 1.51
N ALA A 102 2.30 -3.79 1.29
CA ALA A 102 2.51 -2.75 0.29
C ALA A 102 1.82 -1.45 0.70
N VAL A 103 2.35 -0.34 0.21
CA VAL A 103 1.74 0.98 0.31
C VAL A 103 1.20 1.40 -1.06
N VAL A 104 0.01 2.00 -1.05
CA VAL A 104 -0.55 2.71 -2.21
C VAL A 104 -0.75 4.17 -1.80
N GLU A 105 0.01 5.07 -2.43
CA GLU A 105 -0.12 6.54 -2.25
C GLU A 105 -0.87 7.13 -3.46
N TYR A 106 -1.79 8.06 -3.20
CA TYR A 106 -2.52 8.79 -4.23
C TYR A 106 -1.91 10.19 -4.40
N ASP A 107 -1.28 10.43 -5.55
CA ASP A 107 -0.45 11.60 -5.77
C ASP A 107 -0.97 12.50 -6.89
N PRO A 108 -1.79 13.50 -6.58
CA PRO A 108 -2.18 14.50 -7.57
C PRO A 108 -1.09 15.55 -7.81
N ALA A 109 -0.97 15.99 -9.06
CA ALA A 109 0.09 16.91 -9.51
C ALA A 109 0.20 18.19 -8.67
N HIS A 110 -0.93 18.77 -8.26
CA HIS A 110 -0.94 19.99 -7.45
C HIS A 110 -0.27 19.84 -6.07
N TRP A 111 -0.10 18.62 -5.56
CA TRP A 111 0.65 18.33 -4.33
C TRP A 111 2.01 17.64 -4.54
N HIS A 112 2.21 16.93 -5.67
CA HIS A 112 3.35 16.01 -5.87
C HIS A 112 4.21 16.25 -7.13
N GLY A 113 3.92 17.31 -7.92
CA GLY A 113 4.63 17.60 -9.18
C GLY A 113 5.84 18.54 -9.07
N ALA A 114 5.95 19.32 -7.98
CA ALA A 114 7.08 20.24 -7.79
C ALA A 114 8.36 19.50 -7.36
N PRO A 115 9.57 19.97 -7.74
CA PRO A 115 10.84 19.29 -7.41
C PRO A 115 11.00 18.94 -5.92
N GLU A 116 10.65 19.85 -5.01
CA GLU A 116 10.78 19.60 -3.57
C GLU A 116 9.85 18.49 -3.09
N LYS A 117 8.68 18.34 -3.73
CA LYS A 117 7.70 17.30 -3.43
C LYS A 117 8.09 15.96 -4.02
N VAL A 118 8.68 15.97 -5.21
CA VAL A 118 9.34 14.80 -5.77
C VAL A 118 10.45 14.30 -4.83
N ALA A 119 11.28 15.19 -4.29
CA ALA A 119 12.32 14.81 -3.33
C ALA A 119 11.73 14.21 -2.03
N GLU A 120 10.63 14.77 -1.54
CA GLU A 120 9.89 14.25 -0.38
C GLU A 120 9.32 12.84 -0.65
N ASP A 121 8.73 12.62 -1.83
CA ASP A 121 8.20 11.32 -2.25
C ASP A 121 9.30 10.27 -2.39
N VAL A 122 10.42 10.65 -3.02
CA VAL A 122 11.62 9.80 -3.14
C VAL A 122 12.14 9.42 -1.75
N MET A 123 12.22 10.38 -0.82
CA MET A 123 12.60 10.11 0.57
C MET A 123 11.63 9.14 1.25
N ARG A 124 10.31 9.33 1.11
CA ARG A 124 9.29 8.41 1.65
C ARG A 124 9.44 7.01 1.07
N ASN A 125 9.67 6.89 -0.24
CA ASN A 125 9.88 5.60 -0.90
C ASN A 125 11.07 4.84 -0.32
N ARG A 126 12.19 5.53 -0.02
CA ARG A 126 13.35 4.90 0.64
C ARG A 126 12.98 4.32 2.00
N PHE A 127 12.19 5.04 2.80
CA PHE A 127 11.71 4.54 4.09
C PHE A 127 10.74 3.36 3.96
N TYR A 128 9.79 3.43 3.03
CA TYR A 128 8.88 2.32 2.74
C TYR A 128 9.65 1.06 2.32
N ALA A 129 10.63 1.21 1.43
CA ALA A 129 11.48 0.11 0.98
C ALA A 129 12.29 -0.52 2.14
N ARG A 130 12.85 0.31 3.03
CA ARG A 130 13.54 -0.18 4.24
C ARG A 130 12.60 -0.95 5.18
N ALA A 131 11.33 -0.58 5.23
CA ALA A 131 10.31 -1.30 5.99
C ALA A 131 9.83 -2.61 5.32
N GLY A 132 10.37 -2.95 4.14
CA GLY A 132 10.00 -4.14 3.37
C GLY A 132 8.64 -3.99 2.66
N LEU A 133 8.21 -2.76 2.40
CA LEU A 133 6.97 -2.51 1.66
C LEU A 133 7.24 -2.47 0.16
N LYS A 134 6.33 -3.07 -0.60
CA LYS A 134 6.17 -2.75 -2.01
C LYS A 134 5.51 -1.38 -2.11
N ILE A 135 6.03 -0.52 -2.97
CA ILE A 135 5.53 0.85 -3.12
C ILE A 135 4.83 0.95 -4.45
N ILE A 136 3.60 1.43 -4.44
CA ILE A 136 2.79 1.70 -5.63
C ILE A 136 2.30 3.13 -5.47
N ARG A 137 2.62 4.00 -6.43
CA ARG A 137 2.12 5.38 -6.41
C ARG A 137 1.15 5.55 -7.57
N VAL A 138 -0.05 6.04 -7.26
CA VAL A 138 -1.06 6.41 -8.26
C VAL A 138 -0.80 7.88 -8.59
N ARG A 139 -0.04 8.08 -9.66
CA ARG A 139 0.46 9.38 -10.14
C ARG A 139 -0.58 9.97 -11.08
N ILE A 140 -1.23 11.06 -10.68
CA ILE A 140 -2.35 11.68 -11.40
C ILE A 140 -1.85 12.91 -12.16
N ASP A 141 -2.58 13.30 -13.21
CA ASP A 141 -2.33 14.48 -14.05
C ASP A 141 -0.92 14.48 -14.66
N GLY A 142 -0.49 13.29 -15.13
CA GLY A 142 0.78 13.13 -15.82
C GLY A 142 2.02 13.33 -14.95
N THR A 143 1.89 13.26 -13.61
CA THR A 143 3.05 13.26 -12.72
C THR A 143 4.02 12.14 -13.08
N GLN A 144 5.32 12.46 -13.05
CA GLN A 144 6.35 11.50 -13.45
C GLN A 144 6.36 10.27 -12.54
N ALA A 145 6.65 9.11 -13.13
CA ALA A 145 6.91 7.89 -12.39
C ALA A 145 8.21 8.02 -11.58
N LEU A 146 8.19 7.56 -10.33
CA LEU A 146 9.32 7.48 -9.40
C LEU A 146 9.78 6.04 -9.15
N GLY A 147 9.00 5.05 -9.59
CA GLY A 147 9.30 3.65 -9.40
C GLY A 147 8.69 2.76 -10.48
N PRO A 148 9.18 1.51 -10.59
CA PRO A 148 8.71 0.56 -11.60
C PRO A 148 7.29 0.03 -11.36
N ASN A 149 6.71 0.30 -10.18
CA ASN A 149 5.37 -0.13 -9.80
C ASN A 149 4.34 0.99 -9.94
N ASP A 150 4.75 2.20 -10.33
CA ASP A 150 3.87 3.36 -10.36
C ASP A 150 2.82 3.24 -11.46
N VAL A 151 1.64 3.79 -11.18
CA VAL A 151 0.53 3.88 -12.13
C VAL A 151 0.38 5.34 -12.49
N VAL A 152 0.75 5.71 -13.72
CA VAL A 152 0.61 7.07 -14.23
C VAL A 152 -0.72 7.19 -14.97
N ILE A 153 -1.53 8.14 -14.53
CA ILE A 153 -2.84 8.50 -15.07
C ILE A 153 -2.69 9.93 -15.59
N ALA A 154 -2.98 10.14 -16.87
CA ALA A 154 -2.78 11.44 -17.52
C ALA A 154 -3.91 12.42 -17.20
N GLU A 155 -5.05 11.89 -16.77
CA GLU A 155 -6.24 12.63 -16.40
C GLU A 155 -6.05 13.34 -15.06
N SER A 156 -6.80 14.43 -14.87
CA SER A 156 -6.74 15.25 -13.65
C SER A 156 -7.31 14.54 -12.42
N GLU A 157 -8.09 13.47 -12.61
CA GLU A 157 -8.73 12.71 -11.54
C GLU A 157 -8.81 11.21 -11.87
N PHE A 158 -8.76 10.39 -10.81
CA PHE A 158 -8.94 8.94 -10.89
C PHE A 158 -10.40 8.56 -11.15
N ASP A 159 -10.61 7.68 -12.13
CA ASP A 159 -11.88 7.04 -12.41
C ASP A 159 -11.78 5.52 -12.16
N ALA A 160 -12.64 4.98 -11.31
CA ALA A 160 -12.59 3.58 -10.92
C ALA A 160 -12.81 2.60 -12.07
N ALA A 161 -13.67 2.94 -13.05
CA ALA A 161 -14.01 2.08 -14.18
C ALA A 161 -12.90 2.07 -15.24
N ARG A 162 -12.27 3.22 -15.46
CA ARG A 162 -11.17 3.38 -16.42
C ARG A 162 -9.83 2.90 -15.84
N ASP A 163 -9.49 3.38 -14.65
CA ASP A 163 -8.12 3.30 -14.11
C ASP A 163 -7.95 2.16 -13.10
N GLY A 164 -9.04 1.67 -12.53
CA GLY A 164 -9.00 0.65 -11.47
C GLY A 164 -8.24 -0.61 -11.88
N ALA A 165 -8.41 -1.07 -13.12
CA ALA A 165 -7.69 -2.24 -13.62
C ALA A 165 -6.16 -2.04 -13.66
N ALA A 166 -5.67 -0.81 -13.89
CA ALA A 166 -4.24 -0.51 -13.87
C ALA A 166 -3.69 -0.59 -12.44
N VAL A 167 -4.40 -0.03 -11.45
CA VAL A 167 -4.03 -0.12 -10.03
C VAL A 167 -3.98 -1.57 -9.56
N LEU A 168 -4.99 -2.38 -9.89
CA LEU A 168 -5.03 -3.79 -9.50
C LEU A 168 -3.90 -4.61 -10.15
N ARG A 169 -3.57 -4.34 -11.42
CA ARG A 169 -2.41 -4.97 -12.09
C ARG A 169 -1.10 -4.57 -11.43
N ALA A 170 -0.94 -3.30 -11.05
CA ALA A 170 0.24 -2.83 -10.34
C ALA A 170 0.39 -3.54 -8.99
N ILE A 171 -0.67 -3.64 -8.19
CA ILE A 171 -0.65 -4.40 -6.92
C ILE A 171 -0.27 -5.86 -7.15
N GLY A 172 -0.91 -6.53 -8.12
CA GLY A 172 -0.66 -7.95 -8.39
C GLY A 172 0.74 -8.25 -8.91
N ARG A 173 1.41 -7.28 -9.54
CA ARG A 173 2.76 -7.43 -10.12
C ARG A 173 3.85 -6.71 -9.33
N ALA A 174 3.48 -5.98 -8.28
CA ALA A 174 4.40 -5.13 -7.54
C ALA A 174 5.58 -5.95 -7.01
N ARG A 175 6.77 -5.39 -7.16
CA ARG A 175 8.03 -5.95 -6.66
C ARG A 175 8.57 -5.08 -5.54
N GLU A 176 9.31 -5.71 -4.64
CA GLU A 176 10.15 -4.96 -3.71
C GLU A 176 11.26 -4.28 -4.52
N VAL A 177 11.49 -3.01 -4.19
CA VAL A 177 12.53 -2.20 -4.81
C VAL A 177 13.47 -1.80 -3.69
N PRO A 178 14.78 -2.08 -3.78
CA PRO A 178 15.70 -1.84 -2.69
C PRO A 178 15.83 -0.34 -2.42
N SER A 179 16.05 0.05 -1.16
CA SER A 179 16.04 1.47 -0.78
C SER A 179 17.09 2.33 -1.50
N ASN A 180 18.18 1.73 -1.98
CA ASN A 180 19.22 2.43 -2.74
C ASN A 180 18.86 2.68 -4.22
N TYR A 181 17.76 2.10 -4.73
CA TYR A 181 17.26 2.38 -6.08
C TYR A 181 17.05 3.89 -6.30
N TRP A 182 16.57 4.57 -5.27
CA TRP A 182 16.25 5.99 -5.31
C TRP A 182 17.45 6.90 -5.05
N ASP A 183 18.65 6.38 -4.75
CA ASP A 183 19.82 7.21 -4.44
C ASP A 183 20.30 8.01 -5.66
N ASN A 184 20.07 7.50 -6.86
CA ASN A 184 20.49 8.10 -8.13
C ASN A 184 19.39 8.87 -8.87
N MET A 185 18.19 8.98 -8.29
CA MET A 185 17.16 9.84 -8.85
C MET A 185 17.53 11.29 -8.53
N ALA A 186 18.20 11.94 -9.49
CA ALA A 186 18.44 13.37 -9.46
C ALA A 186 17.08 14.07 -9.38
N VAL A 187 16.85 14.80 -8.29
CA VAL A 187 15.74 15.73 -8.14
C VAL A 187 16.28 17.13 -8.28
#